data_AF-A0A2V5WDA2-F1
#
_entry.id   AF-A0A2V5WDA2-F1
#
_cell.length_a   1.000
_cell.length_b   1.000
_cell.length_c   1.000
_cell.angle_alpha   90.00
_cell.angle_beta   90.00
_cell.angle_gamma   90.00
#
_symmetry.space_group_name_H-M   'P 1'
#
loop_
_entity.id
_entity.type
_entity.pdbx_description
1 polymer ?
#
loop_
_entity_poly.entity_id
_entity_poly.type
_entity_poly.pdbx_seq_one_letter_code
_entity_poly.pdbx_strand_id
1 'polypeptide(L)'
;MQSPGSRTNCVGVTTRLSATTERPDRVREITQAEFDQLATFVAVAEELRMEPFLSEDNHERLVQLRAATGGSNVSAHFCHPAFLKSAIMPFRRLWLASEICAFESIRDLVFRIHPDQKLVESYRHWFYDLYSRQLEESADRDWANESRRDILDIWIYTQAAHAGKKQYQKGKTIGRFSLLDFDQWAERIGRERFEFLFRSSVRAVGYLYIQFLEKLAAPLFWHLTRKSQMRPGFEAAAALKYSPYPDPRYRITFDDVFWHLDKESLEETFDRLLARQNYAAMESFLPAYFGNKSDAIAAVCENTSFSAMIEKTAATLVTQEPDSAQLMCSRNIGWGASRFGAVKFEVYAGKRIRFFDRSEEVLAEIFDDFRKCLFEERRRQRRKRWDR
;
A
#
# COMPACT_ATOMS: atom_id res chain seq x y z
N MET A 1 -82.17 4.70 -22.07
CA MET A 1 -81.42 3.54 -22.59
C MET A 1 -80.71 3.97 -23.87
N GLN A 2 -79.39 3.84 -23.87
CA GLN A 2 -78.39 3.80 -24.97
C GLN A 2 -78.41 4.87 -26.10
N SER A 3 -77.30 5.64 -26.13
CA SER A 3 -76.65 6.33 -27.28
C SER A 3 -76.37 5.38 -28.46
N PRO A 4 -75.86 5.79 -29.66
CA PRO A 4 -75.05 6.98 -30.05
C PRO A 4 -75.43 7.56 -31.46
N GLY A 5 -74.79 8.53 -32.13
CA GLY A 5 -73.54 9.28 -31.98
C GLY A 5 -73.31 10.18 -33.22
N SER A 6 -72.07 10.67 -33.34
CA SER A 6 -71.46 11.44 -34.46
C SER A 6 -71.61 12.97 -34.43
N ARG A 7 -70.48 13.67 -34.28
CA ARG A 7 -69.92 14.54 -35.33
C ARG A 7 -68.45 14.87 -35.08
N THR A 8 -67.65 14.55 -36.10
CA THR A 8 -66.27 14.97 -36.36
C THR A 8 -66.19 16.44 -36.78
N ASN A 9 -65.10 17.11 -36.44
CA ASN A 9 -64.48 18.12 -37.31
C ASN A 9 -62.97 18.18 -37.05
N CYS A 10 -62.21 18.17 -38.14
CA CYS A 10 -60.76 18.31 -38.20
C CYS A 10 -60.37 19.80 -38.09
N VAL A 11 -59.14 20.09 -37.64
CA VAL A 11 -58.12 20.93 -38.33
C VAL A 11 -56.88 21.04 -37.43
N GLY A 12 -55.70 20.83 -38.02
CA GLY A 12 -54.50 21.63 -37.70
C GLY A 12 -53.47 21.03 -36.75
N VAL A 13 -52.63 20.14 -37.27
CA VAL A 13 -51.38 19.69 -36.63
C VAL A 13 -50.40 20.87 -36.53
N THR A 14 -50.02 21.24 -35.30
CA THR A 14 -48.77 21.97 -35.05
C THR A 14 -48.00 21.23 -33.96
N THR A 15 -46.97 20.51 -34.35
CA THR A 15 -46.10 19.72 -33.48
C THR A 15 -45.23 20.67 -32.66
N ARG A 16 -45.51 20.81 -31.36
CA ARG A 16 -44.51 21.31 -30.39
C ARG A 16 -43.83 20.12 -29.75
N LEU A 17 -42.58 19.89 -30.18
CA LEU A 17 -41.59 19.11 -29.46
C LEU A 17 -41.36 19.76 -28.09
N SER A 18 -41.95 19.21 -27.02
CA SER A 18 -41.49 19.50 -25.67
C SER A 18 -40.24 18.67 -25.42
N ALA A 19 -39.08 19.32 -25.55
CA ALA A 19 -37.83 18.81 -25.02
C ALA A 19 -37.99 18.63 -23.50
N THR A 20 -38.20 17.40 -23.05
CA THR A 20 -37.87 17.01 -21.69
C THR A 20 -36.35 17.01 -21.59
N THR A 21 -35.82 18.12 -21.11
CA THR A 21 -34.43 18.24 -20.68
C THR A 21 -34.23 17.28 -19.51
N GLU A 22 -33.82 16.05 -19.79
CA GLU A 22 -33.28 15.17 -18.77
C GLU A 22 -32.08 15.88 -18.13
N ARG A 23 -32.22 16.23 -16.85
CA ARG A 23 -31.11 16.72 -16.04
C ARG A 23 -30.09 15.58 -15.91
N PRO A 24 -28.81 15.80 -16.25
CA PRO A 24 -27.80 14.80 -15.98
C PRO A 24 -27.60 14.69 -14.46
N ASP A 25 -27.55 13.44 -13.99
CA ASP A 25 -26.93 12.97 -12.75
C ASP A 25 -27.32 13.66 -11.44
N ARG A 26 -28.44 13.21 -10.84
CA ARG A 26 -28.53 13.25 -9.37
C ARG A 26 -27.59 12.18 -8.81
N VAL A 27 -26.47 12.62 -8.24
CA VAL A 27 -25.61 11.77 -7.40
C VAL A 27 -26.50 11.09 -6.35
N ARG A 28 -26.50 9.75 -6.30
CA ARG A 28 -27.26 8.98 -5.31
C ARG A 28 -26.88 9.44 -3.91
N GLU A 29 -27.86 9.86 -3.13
CA GLU A 29 -27.65 10.19 -1.71
C GLU A 29 -27.25 8.92 -0.94
N ILE A 30 -26.17 9.02 -0.17
CA ILE A 30 -25.67 7.93 0.67
C ILE A 30 -26.63 7.68 1.84
N THR A 31 -26.88 6.42 2.17
CA THR A 31 -27.67 6.06 3.35
C THR A 31 -26.84 6.13 4.63
N GLN A 32 -27.48 6.23 5.81
CA GLN A 32 -26.77 6.19 7.10
C GLN A 32 -25.97 4.89 7.28
N ALA A 33 -26.53 3.75 6.86
CA ALA A 33 -25.84 2.46 6.96
C ALA A 33 -24.57 2.41 6.09
N GLU A 34 -24.63 2.93 4.86
CA GLU A 34 -23.45 3.06 3.98
C GLU A 34 -22.41 4.05 4.55
N PHE A 35 -22.87 5.13 5.19
CA PHE A 35 -21.96 6.06 5.87
C PHE A 35 -21.27 5.40 7.07
N ASP A 36 -21.99 4.60 7.86
CA ASP A 36 -21.43 3.89 9.01
C ASP A 36 -20.42 2.81 8.57
N GLN A 37 -20.68 2.14 7.44
CA GLN A 37 -19.71 1.24 6.80
C GLN A 37 -18.42 1.97 6.43
N LEU A 38 -18.52 3.12 5.74
CA LEU A 38 -17.38 3.96 5.39
C LEU A 38 -16.62 4.46 6.63
N ALA A 39 -17.35 4.92 7.65
CA ALA A 39 -16.75 5.38 8.90
C ALA A 39 -15.98 4.27 9.62
N THR A 40 -16.53 3.04 9.64
CA THR A 40 -15.85 1.87 10.21
C THR A 40 -14.59 1.53 9.43
N PHE A 41 -14.64 1.56 8.09
CA PHE A 41 -13.46 1.38 7.25
C PHE A 41 -12.37 2.40 7.56
N VAL A 42 -12.72 3.69 7.61
CA VAL A 42 -11.76 4.77 7.90
C VAL A 42 -11.08 4.52 9.24
N ALA A 43 -11.84 4.19 10.29
CA ALA A 43 -11.28 3.92 11.62
C ALA A 43 -10.32 2.72 11.62
N VAL A 44 -10.69 1.61 10.96
CA VAL A 44 -9.88 0.38 10.94
C VAL A 44 -8.64 0.54 10.05
N ALA A 45 -8.75 1.22 8.91
CA ALA A 45 -7.61 1.49 8.05
C ALA A 45 -6.63 2.49 8.69
N GLU A 46 -7.12 3.46 9.47
CA GLU A 46 -6.29 4.32 10.31
C GLU A 46 -5.56 3.54 11.41
N GLU A 47 -6.24 2.61 12.09
CA GLU A 47 -5.60 1.69 13.05
C GLU A 47 -4.46 0.91 12.37
N LEU A 48 -4.75 0.28 11.23
CA LEU A 48 -3.75 -0.46 10.45
C LEU A 48 -2.57 0.42 10.01
N ARG A 49 -2.81 1.68 9.65
CA ARG A 49 -1.77 2.64 9.25
C ARG A 49 -0.79 2.97 10.38
N MET A 50 -1.27 2.97 11.62
CA MET A 50 -0.46 3.31 12.80
C MET A 50 0.40 2.13 13.28
N GLU A 51 0.19 0.93 12.74
CA GLU A 51 0.89 -0.28 13.18
C GLU A 51 2.36 -0.29 12.71
N PRO A 52 3.34 -0.56 13.60
CA PRO A 52 4.75 -0.64 13.24
C PRO A 52 5.05 -1.64 12.12
N PHE A 53 4.23 -2.68 11.99
CA PHE A 53 4.36 -3.69 10.95
C PHE A 53 4.23 -3.10 9.52
N LEU A 54 3.37 -2.11 9.33
CA LEU A 54 3.22 -1.41 8.04
C LEU A 54 4.06 -0.14 7.94
N SER A 55 4.90 0.15 8.95
CA SER A 55 5.89 1.20 8.83
C SER A 55 6.80 0.93 7.63
N GLU A 56 7.14 1.99 6.91
CA GLU A 56 8.12 1.92 5.82
C GLU A 56 9.51 1.50 6.33
N ASP A 57 9.79 1.70 7.62
CA ASP A 57 11.03 1.27 8.29
C ASP A 57 11.05 -0.24 8.64
N ASN A 58 9.96 -0.97 8.36
CA ASN A 58 9.96 -2.42 8.49
C ASN A 58 10.62 -3.04 7.23
N HIS A 59 11.80 -3.63 7.38
CA HIS A 59 12.59 -4.16 6.27
C HIS A 59 12.72 -5.70 6.33
N GLU A 60 11.59 -6.38 6.58
CA GLU A 60 11.56 -7.85 6.56
C GLU A 60 12.07 -8.41 5.23
N ARG A 61 12.93 -9.42 5.28
CA ARG A 61 13.61 -9.96 4.10
C ARG A 61 14.01 -11.42 4.26
N LEU A 62 14.12 -12.12 3.13
CA LEU A 62 14.83 -13.38 3.02
C LEU A 62 16.27 -13.13 2.60
N VAL A 63 17.23 -13.70 3.33
CA VAL A 63 18.66 -13.63 3.04
C VAL A 63 19.14 -15.02 2.64
N GLN A 64 19.71 -15.12 1.45
CA GLN A 64 20.30 -16.38 0.98
C GLN A 64 21.69 -16.55 1.61
N LEU A 65 21.84 -17.59 2.42
CA LEU A 65 23.10 -18.01 3.00
C LEU A 65 23.80 -18.95 2.01
N ARG A 66 25.01 -18.59 1.59
CA ARG A 66 25.89 -19.52 0.88
C ARG A 66 26.33 -20.60 1.87
N ALA A 67 25.85 -21.83 1.73
CA ALA A 67 26.41 -22.93 2.50
C ALA A 67 27.81 -23.27 1.97
N ALA A 68 28.74 -23.59 2.88
CA ALA A 68 30.09 -24.04 2.54
C ALA A 68 30.11 -25.32 1.66
N THR A 69 28.98 -26.04 1.59
CA THR A 69 28.81 -27.31 0.87
C THR A 69 27.90 -27.22 -0.36
N GLY A 70 27.62 -26.01 -0.87
CA GLY A 70 26.91 -25.82 -2.15
C GLY A 70 25.38 -25.86 -2.07
N GLY A 71 24.78 -26.02 -0.88
CA GLY A 71 23.35 -25.80 -0.66
C GLY A 71 23.02 -24.31 -0.49
N SER A 72 21.89 -23.85 -1.02
CA SER A 72 21.36 -22.53 -0.64
C SER A 72 20.43 -22.67 0.56
N ASN A 73 20.88 -22.25 1.74
CA ASN A 73 19.99 -22.08 2.88
C ASN A 73 19.42 -20.66 2.85
N VAL A 74 18.16 -20.48 3.25
CA VAL A 74 17.54 -19.16 3.33
C VAL A 74 17.26 -18.84 4.79
N SER A 75 17.68 -17.66 5.24
CA SER A 75 17.37 -17.12 6.56
C SER A 75 16.34 -16.00 6.43
N ALA A 76 15.28 -16.05 7.21
CA ALA A 76 14.31 -14.97 7.28
C ALA A 76 14.68 -13.97 8.39
N HIS A 77 14.60 -12.68 8.07
CA HIS A 77 14.73 -11.59 9.03
C HIS A 77 13.37 -10.91 9.11
N PHE A 78 12.71 -11.04 10.25
CA PHE A 78 11.39 -10.47 10.52
C PHE A 78 11.46 -9.44 11.65
N CYS A 79 10.49 -8.53 11.70
CA CYS A 79 10.32 -7.65 12.85
C CYS A 79 9.75 -8.43 14.05
N HIS A 80 9.72 -7.79 15.22
CA HIS A 80 9.17 -8.41 16.43
C HIS A 80 7.76 -9.00 16.17
N PRO A 81 7.47 -10.26 16.56
CA PRO A 81 6.19 -10.93 16.26
C PRO A 81 4.95 -10.19 16.75
N ALA A 82 5.10 -9.36 17.80
CA ALA A 82 4.01 -8.54 18.32
C ALA A 82 3.46 -7.56 17.28
N PHE A 83 4.30 -7.02 16.38
CA PHE A 83 3.85 -6.07 15.35
C PHE A 83 2.94 -6.73 14.31
N LEU A 84 3.29 -7.94 13.86
CA LEU A 84 2.39 -8.69 12.99
C LEU A 84 1.08 -9.04 13.72
N LYS A 85 1.17 -9.44 15.00
CA LYS A 85 0.01 -9.80 15.80
C LYS A 85 -0.94 -8.62 16.05
N SER A 86 -0.43 -7.40 16.22
CA SER A 86 -1.27 -6.20 16.34
C SER A 86 -1.88 -5.82 15.00
N ALA A 87 -1.09 -5.84 13.91
CA ALA A 87 -1.57 -5.48 12.57
C ALA A 87 -2.58 -6.46 11.95
N ILE A 88 -2.54 -7.74 12.32
CA ILE A 88 -3.39 -8.74 11.66
C ILE A 88 -4.88 -8.55 11.95
N MET A 89 -5.24 -8.01 13.11
CA MET A 89 -6.63 -7.81 13.50
C MET A 89 -7.34 -6.75 12.65
N PRO A 90 -6.83 -5.51 12.53
CA PRO A 90 -7.43 -4.54 11.62
C PRO A 90 -7.32 -4.98 10.16
N PHE A 91 -6.20 -5.61 9.74
CA PHE A 91 -6.08 -6.17 8.40
C PHE A 91 -7.19 -7.18 8.08
N ARG A 92 -7.43 -8.15 8.97
CA ARG A 92 -8.48 -9.17 8.83
C ARG A 92 -9.87 -8.55 8.63
N ARG A 93 -10.17 -7.49 9.38
CA ARG A 93 -11.47 -6.78 9.30
C ARG A 93 -11.68 -6.13 7.93
N LEU A 94 -10.62 -5.64 7.31
CA LEU A 94 -10.65 -5.10 5.94
C LEU A 94 -10.64 -6.21 4.88
N TRP A 95 -10.05 -7.36 5.17
CA TRP A 95 -9.94 -8.49 4.23
C TRP A 95 -11.21 -9.32 4.10
N LEU A 96 -11.85 -9.69 5.22
CA LEU A 96 -12.95 -10.66 5.19
C LEU A 96 -14.25 -10.05 4.67
N ALA A 97 -14.81 -10.62 3.61
CA ALA A 97 -16.07 -10.17 3.00
C ALA A 97 -17.29 -10.20 3.95
N SER A 98 -17.23 -10.97 5.05
CA SER A 98 -18.27 -11.00 6.08
C SER A 98 -18.26 -9.78 7.01
N GLU A 99 -17.18 -9.00 7.01
CA GLU A 99 -17.01 -7.84 7.88
C GLU A 99 -17.65 -6.61 7.23
N ILE A 100 -18.27 -5.75 8.06
CA ILE A 100 -18.99 -4.55 7.60
C ILE A 100 -18.12 -3.55 6.84
N CYS A 101 -16.80 -3.60 7.08
CA CYS A 101 -15.80 -2.72 6.50
C CYS A 101 -14.87 -3.43 5.50
N ALA A 102 -15.32 -4.55 4.92
CA ALA A 102 -14.57 -5.25 3.89
C ALA A 102 -14.18 -4.31 2.74
N PHE A 103 -12.92 -4.32 2.34
CA PHE A 103 -12.35 -3.38 1.38
C PHE A 103 -13.10 -3.37 0.05
N GLU A 104 -13.39 -4.53 -0.54
CA GLU A 104 -14.08 -4.61 -1.83
C GLU A 104 -15.46 -3.92 -1.79
N SER A 105 -16.23 -4.16 -0.72
CA SER A 105 -17.53 -3.51 -0.51
C SER A 105 -17.42 -1.99 -0.37
N ILE A 106 -16.42 -1.51 0.37
CA ILE A 106 -16.21 -0.08 0.59
C ILE A 106 -15.66 0.60 -0.66
N ARG A 107 -14.74 -0.05 -1.38
CA ARG A 107 -14.24 0.41 -2.68
C ARG A 107 -15.41 0.63 -3.63
N ASP A 108 -16.28 -0.36 -3.78
CA ASP A 108 -17.42 -0.29 -4.69
C ASP A 108 -18.41 0.81 -4.27
N LEU A 109 -18.59 1.02 -2.96
CA LEU A 109 -19.37 2.13 -2.42
C LEU A 109 -18.75 3.49 -2.78
N VAL A 110 -17.48 3.71 -2.45
CA VAL A 110 -16.77 4.97 -2.66
C VAL A 110 -16.78 5.35 -4.14
N PHE A 111 -16.45 4.43 -5.05
CA PHE A 111 -16.45 4.69 -6.49
C PHE A 111 -17.83 5.13 -7.00
N ARG A 112 -18.90 4.58 -6.43
CA ARG A 112 -20.28 4.91 -6.82
C ARG A 112 -20.73 6.29 -6.34
N ILE A 113 -20.30 6.72 -5.15
CA ILE A 113 -20.85 7.92 -4.49
C ILE A 113 -19.90 9.10 -4.42
N HIS A 114 -18.63 8.94 -4.83
CA HIS A 114 -17.66 10.02 -4.73
C HIS A 114 -18.12 11.23 -5.58
N PRO A 115 -18.12 12.46 -5.02
CA PRO A 115 -18.64 13.62 -5.73
C PRO A 115 -17.74 14.03 -6.91
N ASP A 116 -16.45 13.71 -6.85
CA ASP A 116 -15.51 13.89 -7.96
C ASP A 116 -15.33 12.56 -8.70
N GLN A 117 -16.16 12.33 -9.72
CA GLN A 117 -16.12 11.11 -10.54
C GLN A 117 -14.87 11.03 -11.42
N LYS A 118 -14.30 12.16 -11.83
CA LYS A 118 -13.04 12.18 -12.59
C LYS A 118 -11.88 11.69 -11.73
N LEU A 119 -11.86 12.08 -10.46
CA LEU A 119 -10.86 11.61 -9.50
C LEU A 119 -10.96 10.10 -9.29
N VAL A 120 -12.14 9.55 -8.94
CA VAL A 120 -12.23 8.10 -8.69
C VAL A 120 -11.92 7.28 -9.93
N GLU A 121 -12.36 7.72 -11.11
CA GLU A 121 -12.08 6.99 -12.35
C GLU A 121 -10.57 6.97 -12.68
N SER A 122 -9.82 8.04 -12.37
CA SER A 122 -8.35 8.02 -12.52
C SER A 122 -7.66 7.01 -11.59
N TYR A 123 -8.32 6.62 -10.50
CA TYR A 123 -7.85 5.57 -9.58
C TYR A 123 -8.46 4.18 -9.84
N ARG A 124 -9.37 4.01 -10.81
CA ARG A 124 -10.04 2.73 -11.09
C ARG A 124 -9.05 1.61 -11.36
N HIS A 125 -8.11 1.85 -12.26
CA HIS A 125 -7.08 0.87 -12.62
C HIS A 125 -6.34 0.33 -11.38
N TRP A 126 -6.07 1.20 -10.40
CA TRP A 126 -5.32 0.86 -9.19
C TRP A 126 -6.12 -0.03 -8.24
N PHE A 127 -7.34 0.38 -7.91
CA PHE A 127 -8.13 -0.28 -6.87
C PHE A 127 -8.98 -1.45 -7.38
N TYR A 128 -9.15 -1.59 -8.70
CA TYR A 128 -9.79 -2.75 -9.32
C TYR A 128 -8.77 -3.65 -10.03
N ASP A 129 -8.18 -3.17 -11.12
CA ASP A 129 -7.41 -4.04 -12.02
C ASP A 129 -6.10 -4.50 -11.36
N LEU A 130 -5.31 -3.57 -10.84
CA LEU A 130 -4.05 -3.89 -10.20
C LEU A 130 -4.26 -4.66 -8.90
N TYR A 131 -5.23 -4.26 -8.07
CA TYR A 131 -5.60 -4.98 -6.86
C TYR A 131 -5.90 -6.45 -7.17
N SER A 132 -6.79 -6.71 -8.13
CA SER A 132 -7.18 -8.07 -8.52
C SER A 132 -5.99 -8.84 -9.08
N ARG A 133 -5.22 -8.22 -9.98
CA ARG A 133 -4.02 -8.83 -10.55
C ARG A 133 -2.99 -9.19 -9.47
N GLN A 134 -2.70 -8.29 -8.53
CA GLN A 134 -1.75 -8.55 -7.45
C GLN A 134 -2.19 -9.70 -6.55
N LEU A 135 -3.50 -9.86 -6.35
CA LEU A 135 -4.06 -10.96 -5.57
C LEU A 135 -4.01 -12.31 -6.28
N GLU A 136 -4.20 -12.32 -7.60
CA GLU A 136 -4.27 -13.54 -8.42
C GLU A 136 -2.90 -14.00 -8.92
N GLU A 137 -1.94 -13.10 -9.06
CA GLU A 137 -0.55 -13.46 -9.35
C GLU A 137 0.01 -14.38 -8.27
N SER A 138 0.80 -15.37 -8.70
CA SER A 138 1.59 -16.22 -7.82
C SER A 138 2.40 -15.34 -6.86
N ALA A 139 2.35 -15.69 -5.58
CA ALA A 139 3.00 -14.95 -4.52
C ALA A 139 4.53 -14.93 -4.72
N ASP A 140 5.07 -15.99 -5.31
CA ASP A 140 6.41 -16.00 -5.88
C ASP A 140 6.59 -17.11 -6.94
N ARG A 141 7.14 -16.74 -8.10
CA ARG A 141 7.25 -17.61 -9.27
C ARG A 141 8.24 -18.77 -9.11
N ASP A 142 9.18 -18.68 -8.18
CA ASP A 142 10.27 -19.65 -8.06
C ASP A 142 9.98 -20.74 -7.00
N TRP A 143 9.10 -20.47 -6.03
CA TRP A 143 8.92 -21.35 -4.86
C TRP A 143 7.47 -21.55 -4.39
N ALA A 144 6.50 -20.80 -4.91
CA ALA A 144 5.09 -20.98 -4.55
C ALA A 144 4.15 -20.71 -5.74
N ASN A 145 3.38 -21.74 -6.14
CA ASN A 145 2.37 -21.57 -7.19
C ASN A 145 1.10 -20.87 -6.67
N GLU A 146 0.96 -20.79 -5.35
CA GLU A 146 -0.16 -20.16 -4.66
C GLU A 146 -0.23 -18.67 -4.96
N SER A 147 -1.44 -18.16 -5.18
CA SER A 147 -1.66 -16.71 -5.34
C SER A 147 -1.48 -15.98 -4.00
N ARG A 148 -1.26 -14.66 -4.03
CA ARG A 148 -1.22 -13.86 -2.78
C ARG A 148 -2.53 -13.98 -1.98
N ARG A 149 -3.68 -14.05 -2.68
CA ARG A 149 -4.98 -14.31 -2.05
C ARG A 149 -4.99 -15.64 -1.31
N ASP A 150 -4.44 -16.68 -1.91
CA ASP A 150 -4.38 -18.01 -1.31
C ASP A 150 -3.51 -18.03 -0.04
N ILE A 151 -2.34 -17.38 -0.09
CA ILE A 151 -1.45 -17.24 1.07
C ILE A 151 -2.12 -16.44 2.19
N LEU A 152 -2.81 -15.34 1.89
CA LEU A 152 -3.52 -14.56 2.89
C LEU A 152 -4.68 -15.35 3.50
N ASP A 153 -5.51 -15.98 2.66
CA ASP A 153 -6.67 -16.75 3.09
C ASP A 153 -6.26 -17.92 4.00
N ILE A 154 -5.27 -18.72 3.61
CA ILE A 154 -4.87 -19.89 4.40
C ILE A 154 -4.38 -19.47 5.79
N TRP A 155 -3.60 -18.40 5.89
CA TRP A 155 -3.13 -17.88 7.18
C TRP A 155 -4.26 -17.25 8.00
N ILE A 156 -5.10 -16.39 7.39
CA ILE A 156 -6.17 -15.70 8.12
C ILE A 156 -7.22 -16.70 8.62
N TYR A 157 -7.66 -17.63 7.77
CA TYR A 157 -8.71 -18.58 8.16
C TYR A 157 -8.22 -19.61 9.17
N THR A 158 -6.96 -20.07 9.09
CA THR A 158 -6.46 -21.12 9.98
C THR A 158 -5.80 -20.59 11.25
N GLN A 159 -5.05 -19.48 11.17
CA GLN A 159 -4.24 -18.96 12.29
C GLN A 159 -4.85 -17.73 12.98
N ALA A 160 -5.59 -16.87 12.27
CA ALA A 160 -6.05 -15.58 12.82
C ALA A 160 -7.55 -15.52 13.16
N ALA A 161 -8.40 -16.30 12.49
CA ALA A 161 -9.86 -16.21 12.64
C ALA A 161 -10.50 -17.43 13.33
N HIS A 162 -9.75 -18.50 13.61
CA HIS A 162 -10.29 -19.81 14.02
C HIS A 162 -11.52 -20.25 13.18
N ALA A 163 -11.54 -19.83 11.91
CA ALA A 163 -12.63 -20.01 10.95
C ALA A 163 -12.20 -20.93 9.81
N GLY A 164 -11.30 -21.88 10.11
CA GLY A 164 -10.91 -22.93 9.18
C GLY A 164 -12.11 -23.75 8.71
N LYS A 165 -11.90 -24.56 7.68
CA LYS A 165 -12.90 -25.43 7.06
C LYS A 165 -13.71 -26.19 8.12
N LYS A 166 -14.92 -25.72 8.43
CA LYS A 166 -15.86 -26.35 9.38
C LYS A 166 -17.00 -26.98 8.60
N GLN A 167 -17.34 -28.23 8.92
CA GLN A 167 -18.60 -28.81 8.48
C GLN A 167 -19.73 -28.06 9.21
N TYR A 168 -20.49 -27.27 8.45
CA TYR A 168 -21.62 -26.52 8.97
C TYR A 168 -22.89 -27.38 8.95
N GLN A 169 -23.04 -28.22 7.92
CA GLN A 169 -24.09 -29.23 7.76
C GLN A 169 -23.53 -30.44 6.98
N LYS A 170 -24.22 -31.59 7.00
CA LYS A 170 -23.83 -32.80 6.25
C LYS A 170 -23.64 -32.45 4.76
N GLY A 171 -22.38 -32.38 4.30
CA GLY A 171 -22.03 -32.01 2.92
C GLY A 171 -21.78 -30.51 2.64
N LYS A 172 -21.92 -29.61 3.62
CA LYS A 172 -21.59 -28.17 3.47
C LYS A 172 -20.44 -27.78 4.38
N THR A 173 -19.30 -27.45 3.77
CA THR A 173 -18.13 -26.89 4.42
C THR A 173 -18.08 -25.37 4.24
N ILE A 174 -17.86 -24.64 5.33
CA ILE A 174 -17.58 -23.21 5.33
C ILE A 174 -16.09 -23.03 5.54
N GLY A 175 -15.43 -22.23 4.69
CA GLY A 175 -13.98 -22.01 4.71
C GLY A 175 -13.24 -22.85 3.66
N ARG A 176 -12.33 -22.20 2.93
CA ARG A 176 -11.58 -22.81 1.83
C ARG A 176 -10.47 -23.76 2.29
N PHE A 177 -9.81 -23.43 3.40
CA PHE A 177 -8.63 -24.13 3.89
C PHE A 177 -8.81 -24.71 5.30
N SER A 178 -8.13 -25.82 5.57
CA SER A 178 -8.01 -26.50 6.85
C SER A 178 -6.59 -26.35 7.43
N LEU A 179 -6.41 -26.70 8.71
CA LEU A 179 -5.08 -26.75 9.32
C LEU A 179 -4.15 -27.75 8.63
N LEU A 180 -4.70 -28.85 8.10
CA LEU A 180 -3.93 -29.84 7.34
C LEU A 180 -3.36 -29.23 6.05
N ASP A 181 -4.15 -28.43 5.34
CA ASP A 181 -3.68 -27.73 4.12
C ASP A 181 -2.53 -26.77 4.48
N PHE A 182 -2.63 -26.10 5.62
CA PHE A 182 -1.60 -25.18 6.10
C PHE A 182 -0.28 -25.90 6.42
N ASP A 183 -0.34 -27.03 7.13
CA ASP A 183 0.84 -27.81 7.47
C ASP A 183 1.53 -28.38 6.22
N GLN A 184 0.73 -28.87 5.25
CA GLN A 184 1.25 -29.35 3.96
C GLN A 184 1.96 -28.24 3.16
N TRP A 185 1.43 -27.01 3.18
CA TRP A 185 2.06 -25.88 2.50
C TRP A 185 3.32 -25.43 3.24
N ALA A 186 3.31 -25.39 4.57
CA ALA A 186 4.48 -25.06 5.37
C ALA A 186 5.63 -26.04 5.14
N GLU A 187 5.35 -27.33 5.01
CA GLU A 187 6.36 -28.37 4.73
C GLU A 187 6.91 -28.25 3.29
N ARG A 188 6.03 -28.14 2.29
CA ARG A 188 6.44 -28.06 0.88
C ARG A 188 7.21 -26.78 0.54
N ILE A 189 6.76 -25.64 1.04
CA ILE A 189 7.33 -24.31 0.72
C ILE A 189 8.55 -24.02 1.60
N GLY A 190 8.57 -24.58 2.82
CA GLY A 190 9.49 -24.23 3.90
C GLY A 190 8.90 -23.13 4.78
N ARG A 191 9.10 -23.22 6.10
CA ARG A 191 8.39 -22.39 7.09
C ARG A 191 8.74 -20.90 6.98
N GLU A 192 10.03 -20.59 6.88
CA GLU A 192 10.58 -19.24 6.81
C GLU A 192 10.07 -18.53 5.56
N ARG A 193 10.11 -19.25 4.46
CA ARG A 193 9.59 -18.88 3.16
C ARG A 193 8.08 -18.61 3.25
N PHE A 194 7.31 -19.58 3.73
CA PHE A 194 5.85 -19.46 3.81
C PHE A 194 5.40 -18.28 4.68
N GLU A 195 6.08 -18.04 5.81
CA GLU A 195 5.81 -16.87 6.65
C GLU A 195 6.20 -15.55 5.96
N PHE A 196 7.30 -15.53 5.20
CA PHE A 196 7.66 -14.36 4.40
C PHE A 196 6.62 -14.05 3.32
N LEU A 197 6.07 -15.04 2.60
CA LEU A 197 4.98 -14.81 1.64
C LEU A 197 3.77 -14.19 2.31
N PHE A 198 3.42 -14.68 3.50
CA PHE A 198 2.31 -14.13 4.25
C PHE A 198 2.55 -12.68 4.67
N ARG A 199 3.68 -12.42 5.34
CA ARG A 199 4.04 -11.08 5.80
C ARG A 199 4.15 -10.07 4.65
N SER A 200 4.82 -10.45 3.56
CA SER A 200 4.93 -9.61 2.37
C SER A 200 3.58 -9.35 1.71
N SER A 201 2.68 -10.34 1.67
CA SER A 201 1.31 -10.17 1.16
C SER A 201 0.48 -9.25 2.04
N VAL A 202 0.56 -9.38 3.37
CA VAL A 202 -0.11 -8.47 4.33
C VAL A 202 0.39 -7.04 4.13
N ARG A 203 1.70 -6.84 3.97
CA ARG A 203 2.27 -5.51 3.69
C ARG A 203 1.79 -4.95 2.36
N ALA A 204 1.90 -5.70 1.28
CA ALA A 204 1.50 -5.24 -0.05
C ALA A 204 0.03 -4.81 -0.10
N VAL A 205 -0.87 -5.67 0.41
CA VAL A 205 -2.31 -5.38 0.44
C VAL A 205 -2.63 -4.29 1.47
N GLY A 206 -1.95 -4.28 2.62
CA GLY A 206 -2.12 -3.27 3.67
C GLY A 206 -1.77 -1.87 3.16
N TYR A 207 -0.69 -1.73 2.39
CA TYR A 207 -0.35 -0.46 1.73
C TYR A 207 -1.42 -0.01 0.74
N LEU A 208 -2.04 -0.92 -0.03
CA LEU A 208 -3.16 -0.57 -0.91
C LEU A 208 -4.35 -0.02 -0.12
N TYR A 209 -4.67 -0.61 1.04
CA TYR A 209 -5.74 -0.11 1.91
C TYR A 209 -5.43 1.29 2.44
N ILE A 210 -4.18 1.55 2.85
CA ILE A 210 -3.73 2.87 3.29
C ILE A 210 -3.80 3.89 2.14
N GLN A 211 -3.36 3.53 0.94
CA GLN A 211 -3.46 4.42 -0.23
C GLN A 211 -4.94 4.73 -0.56
N PHE A 212 -5.82 3.74 -0.53
CA PHE A 212 -7.25 3.95 -0.75
C PHE A 212 -7.87 4.86 0.32
N LEU A 213 -7.49 4.66 1.59
CA LEU A 213 -7.87 5.52 2.71
C LEU A 213 -7.50 6.98 2.43
N GLU A 214 -6.24 7.23 2.13
CA GLU A 214 -5.69 8.59 1.99
C GLU A 214 -6.21 9.31 0.74
N LYS A 215 -6.31 8.60 -0.39
CA LYS A 215 -6.65 9.21 -1.67
C LYS A 215 -8.15 9.39 -1.87
N LEU A 216 -8.98 8.48 -1.35
CA LEU A 216 -10.41 8.42 -1.66
C LEU A 216 -11.31 8.38 -0.42
N ALA A 217 -11.12 7.40 0.47
CA ALA A 217 -12.10 7.13 1.53
C ALA A 217 -12.17 8.21 2.60
N ALA A 218 -11.02 8.65 3.15
CA ALA A 218 -10.99 9.70 4.17
C ALA A 218 -11.46 11.05 3.61
N PRO A 219 -11.00 11.52 2.43
CA PRO A 219 -11.54 12.74 1.81
C PRO A 219 -13.06 12.72 1.66
N LEU A 220 -13.64 11.61 1.19
CA LEU A 220 -15.08 11.44 1.08
C LEU A 220 -15.77 11.47 2.44
N PHE A 221 -15.26 10.72 3.42
CA PHE A 221 -15.81 10.71 4.78
C PHE A 221 -15.85 12.12 5.39
N TRP A 222 -14.77 12.88 5.28
CA TRP A 222 -14.71 14.26 5.76
C TRP A 222 -15.64 15.19 4.99
N HIS A 223 -15.79 14.99 3.68
CA HIS A 223 -16.75 15.73 2.87
C HIS A 223 -18.19 15.51 3.37
N LEU A 224 -18.61 14.25 3.56
CA LEU A 224 -19.94 13.89 4.04
C LEU A 224 -20.20 14.39 5.47
N THR A 225 -19.20 14.31 6.34
CA THR A 225 -19.27 14.79 7.72
C THR A 225 -19.42 16.31 7.81
N ARG A 226 -18.75 17.06 6.91
CA ARG A 226 -18.74 18.53 6.92
C ARG A 226 -19.89 19.15 6.13
N LYS A 227 -20.18 18.64 4.93
CA LYS A 227 -21.19 19.21 4.01
C LYS A 227 -22.58 18.62 4.25
N SER A 228 -22.67 17.30 4.39
CA SER A 228 -23.95 16.60 4.59
C SER A 228 -24.30 16.42 6.06
N GLN A 229 -23.45 16.94 6.97
CA GLN A 229 -23.61 16.87 8.43
C GLN A 229 -23.85 15.46 8.98
N MET A 230 -23.45 14.43 8.25
CA MET A 230 -23.59 13.05 8.70
C MET A 230 -22.70 12.81 9.93
N ARG A 231 -23.18 11.93 10.81
CA ARG A 231 -22.48 11.51 12.02
C ARG A 231 -22.56 9.99 12.10
N PRO A 232 -21.49 9.29 12.52
CA PRO A 232 -21.57 7.85 12.69
C PRO A 232 -22.68 7.51 13.67
N GLY A 233 -23.56 6.57 13.29
CA GLY A 233 -24.69 6.10 14.11
C GLY A 233 -24.27 5.16 15.23
N PHE A 234 -23.03 4.70 15.20
CA PHE A 234 -22.34 4.09 16.32
C PHE A 234 -21.57 5.18 17.07
N GLU A 235 -21.39 5.02 18.38
CA GLU A 235 -20.20 5.60 18.99
C GLU A 235 -19.02 4.96 18.26
N ALA A 236 -18.49 5.68 17.26
CA ALA A 236 -17.06 5.76 17.15
C ALA A 236 -16.62 6.45 18.45
N ALA A 237 -16.67 5.72 19.56
CA ALA A 237 -15.56 5.80 20.45
C ALA A 237 -14.39 5.66 19.49
N ALA A 238 -13.63 6.73 19.34
CA ALA A 238 -12.21 6.58 19.26
C ALA A 238 -11.84 5.75 20.51
N ALA A 239 -12.11 4.45 20.47
CA ALA A 239 -11.66 3.46 21.42
C ALA A 239 -10.25 3.09 20.99
N LEU A 240 -9.43 4.13 20.79
CA LEU A 240 -8.08 4.17 21.29
C LEU A 240 -8.19 4.10 22.82
N LYS A 241 -8.47 2.90 23.34
CA LYS A 241 -7.82 2.48 24.57
C LYS A 241 -6.73 1.51 24.15
N TYR A 242 -5.60 2.07 23.74
CA TYR A 242 -4.34 1.40 24.02
C TYR A 242 -4.30 1.21 25.55
N SER A 243 -4.37 -0.04 26.01
CA SER A 243 -3.68 -0.33 27.28
C SER A 243 -2.23 0.09 27.08
N PRO A 244 -1.60 0.82 28.01
CA PRO A 244 -0.19 1.13 27.91
C PRO A 244 0.57 -0.19 27.87
N TYR A 245 1.15 -0.48 26.71
CA TYR A 245 2.11 -1.56 26.54
C TYR A 245 3.44 -0.92 26.12
N PRO A 246 4.57 -1.30 26.76
CA PRO A 246 4.68 -2.31 27.82
C PRO A 246 4.41 -1.74 29.24
N ASP A 247 3.99 -2.62 30.16
CA ASP A 247 3.87 -2.33 31.60
C ASP A 247 5.27 -2.00 32.19
N PRO A 248 5.43 -0.88 32.93
CA PRO A 248 6.71 -0.42 33.49
C PRO A 248 7.43 -1.40 34.43
N ARG A 249 6.77 -2.48 34.87
CA ARG A 249 7.34 -3.49 35.78
C ARG A 249 8.15 -4.57 35.06
N TYR A 250 8.04 -4.66 33.73
CA TYR A 250 8.81 -5.63 32.97
C TYR A 250 10.15 -5.03 32.54
N ARG A 251 11.26 -5.61 33.03
CA ARG A 251 12.59 -5.44 32.41
C ARG A 251 12.65 -6.33 31.17
N ILE A 252 12.02 -5.89 30.09
CA ILE A 252 12.17 -6.53 28.79
C ILE A 252 13.03 -5.64 27.92
N THR A 253 14.20 -6.15 27.56
CA THR A 253 15.04 -5.63 26.49
C THR A 253 14.57 -6.29 25.19
N PHE A 254 14.08 -5.46 24.27
CA PHE A 254 13.76 -5.86 22.91
C PHE A 254 14.87 -5.34 21.99
N ASP A 255 15.41 -6.21 21.15
CA ASP A 255 16.33 -5.84 20.08
C ASP A 255 15.47 -5.53 18.85
N ASP A 256 15.09 -4.25 18.70
CA ASP A 256 14.12 -3.77 17.71
C ASP A 256 14.70 -2.50 17.06
N VAL A 257 14.76 -2.48 15.72
CA VAL A 257 15.31 -1.37 14.91
C VAL A 257 14.66 -0.02 15.28
N PHE A 258 13.43 -0.04 15.81
CA PHE A 258 12.67 1.14 16.23
C PHE A 258 13.15 1.80 17.54
N TRP A 259 13.89 1.10 18.42
CA TRP A 259 14.34 1.66 19.71
C TRP A 259 15.63 2.47 19.63
N HIS A 260 16.30 2.44 18.48
CA HIS A 260 17.58 3.15 18.29
C HIS A 260 17.49 4.25 17.23
N LEU A 261 16.29 4.53 16.70
CA LEU A 261 16.06 5.62 15.76
C LEU A 261 16.54 6.97 16.29
N ASP A 262 16.56 7.19 17.61
CA ASP A 262 17.09 8.40 18.25
C ASP A 262 18.63 8.44 18.34
N LYS A 263 19.29 7.30 18.17
CA LYS A 263 20.73 7.10 18.36
C LYS A 263 21.51 6.81 17.07
N GLU A 264 20.81 6.53 15.97
CA GLU A 264 21.44 6.28 14.65
C GLU A 264 22.46 7.36 14.27
N SER A 265 23.57 6.91 13.70
CA SER A 265 24.48 7.71 12.90
C SER A 265 23.81 8.20 11.62
N LEU A 266 24.46 9.14 10.91
CA LEU A 266 23.93 9.62 9.63
C LEU A 266 23.83 8.48 8.61
N GLU A 267 24.82 7.58 8.61
CA GLU A 267 24.88 6.43 7.69
C GLU A 267 23.76 5.43 7.98
N GLU A 268 23.51 5.09 9.25
CA GLU A 268 22.43 4.19 9.64
C GLU A 268 21.05 4.77 9.30
N THR A 269 20.83 6.07 9.58
CA THR A 269 19.59 6.75 9.19
C THR A 269 19.44 6.79 7.67
N PHE A 270 20.53 7.05 6.93
CA PHE A 270 20.51 7.06 5.47
C PHE A 270 20.12 5.69 4.91
N ASP A 271 20.78 4.62 5.35
CA ASP A 271 20.49 3.25 4.87
C ASP A 271 19.05 2.83 5.20
N ARG A 272 18.59 3.06 6.44
CA ARG A 272 17.22 2.71 6.85
C ARG A 272 16.19 3.47 6.03
N LEU A 273 16.35 4.78 5.90
CA LEU A 273 15.44 5.56 5.09
C LEU A 273 15.48 5.06 3.65
N LEU A 274 16.65 4.84 3.07
CA LEU A 274 16.78 4.42 1.67
C LEU A 274 16.11 3.06 1.39
N ALA A 275 16.11 2.16 2.36
CA ALA A 275 15.45 0.85 2.28
C ALA A 275 13.91 0.90 2.34
N ARG A 276 13.31 2.09 2.50
CA ARG A 276 11.85 2.25 2.42
C ARG A 276 11.37 2.05 0.99
N GLN A 277 10.21 1.42 0.86
CA GLN A 277 9.61 1.12 -0.46
C GLN A 277 9.48 2.36 -1.36
N ASN A 278 9.10 3.51 -0.79
CA ASN A 278 8.98 4.77 -1.56
C ASN A 278 10.28 5.22 -2.22
N TYR A 279 11.43 4.83 -1.67
CA TYR A 279 12.76 5.21 -2.15
C TYR A 279 13.51 4.06 -2.83
N ALA A 280 12.85 2.95 -3.19
CA ALA A 280 13.46 1.83 -3.92
C ALA A 280 14.19 2.27 -5.21
N ALA A 281 13.69 3.33 -5.86
CA ALA A 281 14.36 3.97 -6.99
C ALA A 281 15.73 4.56 -6.60
N MET A 282 15.78 5.32 -5.51
CA MET A 282 17.01 5.90 -4.95
C MET A 282 17.95 4.81 -4.41
N GLU A 283 17.41 3.77 -3.78
CA GLU A 283 18.18 2.62 -3.27
C GLU A 283 18.97 1.94 -4.39
N SER A 284 18.40 1.89 -5.59
CA SER A 284 19.08 1.35 -6.76
C SER A 284 19.96 2.37 -7.49
N PHE A 285 19.55 3.65 -7.50
CA PHE A 285 20.24 4.71 -8.23
C PHE A 285 21.54 5.12 -7.54
N LEU A 286 21.51 5.42 -6.24
CA LEU A 286 22.63 6.04 -5.52
C LEU A 286 23.89 5.13 -5.49
N PRO A 287 23.78 3.81 -5.17
CA PRO A 287 24.95 2.94 -5.21
C PRO A 287 25.51 2.76 -6.62
N ALA A 288 24.64 2.68 -7.64
CA ALA A 288 25.07 2.52 -9.04
C ALA A 288 25.75 3.79 -9.58
N TYR A 289 25.29 4.97 -9.15
CA TYR A 289 25.80 6.26 -9.62
C TYR A 289 27.10 6.68 -8.92
N PHE A 290 27.18 6.51 -7.60
CA PHE A 290 28.34 6.95 -6.80
C PHE A 290 29.38 5.83 -6.57
N GLY A 291 28.98 4.56 -6.67
CA GLY A 291 29.86 3.41 -6.43
C GLY A 291 30.23 3.18 -4.96
N ASN A 292 30.22 4.23 -4.13
CA ASN A 292 30.43 4.15 -2.69
C ASN A 292 29.39 4.97 -1.91
N LYS A 293 29.20 4.59 -0.64
CA LYS A 293 28.17 5.16 0.23
C LYS A 293 28.50 6.58 0.70
N SER A 294 29.76 6.86 1.03
CA SER A 294 30.16 8.17 1.54
C SER A 294 29.89 9.28 0.54
N ASP A 295 30.16 9.03 -0.74
CA ASP A 295 29.93 10.00 -1.81
C ASP A 295 28.44 10.20 -2.06
N ALA A 296 27.65 9.13 -1.98
CA ALA A 296 26.18 9.23 -2.07
C ALA A 296 25.60 10.06 -0.92
N ILE A 297 26.06 9.85 0.31
CA ILE A 297 25.63 10.63 1.48
C ILE A 297 26.05 12.09 1.32
N ALA A 298 27.30 12.36 0.95
CA ALA A 298 27.80 13.72 0.72
C ALA A 298 26.98 14.43 -0.34
N ALA A 299 26.71 13.76 -1.47
CA ALA A 299 25.88 14.32 -2.53
C ALA A 299 24.45 14.62 -2.09
N VAL A 300 23.81 13.71 -1.36
CA VAL A 300 22.45 13.92 -0.81
C VAL A 300 22.43 15.02 0.23
N CYS A 301 23.50 15.22 1.02
CA CYS A 301 23.58 16.25 2.04
C CYS A 301 23.96 17.64 1.50
N GLU A 302 24.79 17.72 0.47
CA GLU A 302 25.29 18.98 -0.08
C GLU A 302 24.37 19.60 -1.13
N ASN A 303 23.68 18.80 -1.93
CA ASN A 303 22.91 19.31 -3.07
C ASN A 303 21.44 19.53 -2.71
N THR A 304 20.92 20.72 -3.02
CA THR A 304 19.55 21.12 -2.67
C THR A 304 18.47 20.48 -3.53
N SER A 305 18.83 19.94 -4.69
CA SER A 305 17.91 19.25 -5.61
C SER A 305 18.66 18.17 -6.40
N PHE A 306 17.90 17.27 -7.02
CA PHE A 306 18.44 16.22 -7.88
C PHE A 306 19.20 16.79 -9.09
N SER A 307 18.66 17.82 -9.75
CA SER A 307 19.32 18.48 -10.88
C SER A 307 20.65 19.11 -10.47
N ALA A 308 20.71 19.77 -9.31
CA ALA A 308 21.96 20.34 -8.80
C ALA A 308 23.02 19.27 -8.53
N MET A 309 22.61 18.10 -8.04
CA MET A 309 23.50 16.96 -7.84
C MET A 309 24.06 16.44 -9.18
N ILE A 310 23.21 16.25 -10.18
CA ILE A 310 23.60 15.79 -11.52
C ILE A 310 24.56 16.80 -12.17
N GLU A 311 24.25 18.09 -12.12
CA GLU A 311 25.09 19.16 -12.68
C GLU A 311 26.46 19.22 -11.99
N LYS A 312 26.49 19.24 -10.65
CA LYS A 312 27.74 19.29 -9.86
C LYS A 312 28.64 18.09 -10.14
N THR A 313 28.06 16.92 -10.40
CA THR A 313 28.80 15.69 -10.66
C THR A 313 29.15 15.49 -12.13
N ALA A 314 28.79 16.45 -13.00
CA ALA A 314 28.98 16.43 -14.44
C ALA A 314 28.40 15.17 -15.11
N ALA A 315 27.20 14.75 -14.70
CA ALA A 315 26.55 13.60 -15.30
C ALA A 315 26.24 13.86 -16.79
N THR A 316 26.29 12.80 -17.59
CA THR A 316 25.93 12.87 -19.00
C THR A 316 24.59 12.18 -19.22
N LEU A 317 23.58 12.93 -19.65
CA LEU A 317 22.29 12.37 -20.03
C LEU A 317 22.39 11.75 -21.43
N VAL A 318 22.14 10.44 -21.53
CA VAL A 318 22.19 9.70 -22.80
C VAL A 318 20.77 9.37 -23.26
N THR A 319 20.51 9.53 -24.57
CA THR A 319 19.19 9.27 -25.17
C THR A 319 19.12 7.90 -25.86
N GLN A 320 20.26 7.37 -26.29
CA GLN A 320 20.41 6.06 -26.91
C GLN A 320 21.05 5.07 -25.94
N GLU A 321 20.78 3.79 -26.17
CA GLU A 321 21.37 2.69 -25.40
C GLU A 321 22.88 2.65 -25.65
N PRO A 322 23.72 2.91 -24.64
CA PRO A 322 25.16 2.67 -24.70
C PRO A 322 25.47 1.18 -24.80
N ASP A 323 26.75 0.84 -24.84
CA ASP A 323 27.22 -0.53 -24.71
C ASP A 323 26.69 -1.17 -23.41
N SER A 324 25.94 -2.27 -23.55
CA SER A 324 25.41 -3.08 -22.45
C SER A 324 26.46 -3.51 -21.42
N ALA A 325 27.73 -3.62 -21.83
CA ALA A 325 28.85 -3.94 -20.92
C ALA A 325 29.11 -2.84 -19.87
N GLN A 326 28.57 -1.64 -20.07
CA GLN A 326 28.75 -0.49 -19.19
C GLN A 326 27.53 -0.24 -18.29
N LEU A 327 26.47 -1.04 -18.41
CA LEU A 327 25.27 -0.91 -17.60
C LEU A 327 25.55 -1.29 -16.15
N MET A 328 25.37 -0.35 -15.24
CA MET A 328 25.54 -0.55 -13.79
C MET A 328 24.22 -0.88 -13.11
N CYS A 329 23.12 -0.31 -13.61
CA CYS A 329 21.80 -0.51 -13.04
C CYS A 329 20.74 -0.22 -14.11
N SER A 330 19.75 -1.10 -14.22
CA SER A 330 18.51 -0.85 -14.95
C SER A 330 17.34 -1.10 -14.01
N ARG A 331 16.47 -0.10 -13.87
CA ARG A 331 15.28 -0.21 -13.02
C ARG A 331 14.05 0.24 -13.76
N ASN A 332 13.00 -0.54 -13.53
CA ASN A 332 11.64 -0.25 -13.96
C ASN A 332 10.72 -0.51 -12.76
N ILE A 333 10.32 0.58 -12.11
CA ILE A 333 9.41 0.58 -10.97
C ILE A 333 8.06 1.03 -11.53
N GLY A 334 7.09 0.12 -11.50
CA GLY A 334 5.72 0.42 -11.93
C GLY A 334 5.04 1.41 -10.98
N TRP A 335 4.03 2.11 -11.50
CA TRP A 335 3.13 2.90 -10.67
C TRP A 335 2.53 2.00 -9.55
N GLY A 336 2.26 2.58 -8.37
CA GLY A 336 1.76 1.85 -7.19
C GLY A 336 2.81 1.09 -6.36
N ALA A 337 4.03 0.92 -6.87
CA ALA A 337 5.17 0.46 -6.08
C ALA A 337 5.84 1.59 -5.28
N SER A 338 5.53 2.84 -5.61
CA SER A 338 5.95 4.06 -4.90
C SER A 338 4.84 5.12 -5.02
N ARG A 339 4.71 5.98 -4.01
CA ARG A 339 3.69 7.05 -4.00
C ARG A 339 3.92 8.15 -5.05
N PHE A 340 5.11 8.21 -5.64
CA PHE A 340 5.51 9.23 -6.61
C PHE A 340 5.15 8.88 -8.06
N GLY A 341 4.84 7.61 -8.34
CA GLY A 341 4.50 7.12 -9.67
C GLY A 341 5.55 6.17 -10.25
N ALA A 342 5.39 5.80 -11.53
CA ALA A 342 6.36 4.94 -12.20
C ALA A 342 7.67 5.67 -12.48
N VAL A 343 8.76 4.90 -12.37
CA VAL A 343 10.11 5.36 -12.63
C VAL A 343 10.84 4.30 -13.43
N LYS A 344 11.44 4.71 -14.55
CA LYS A 344 12.31 3.87 -15.35
C LYS A 344 13.59 4.63 -15.70
N PHE A 345 14.73 4.05 -15.36
CA PHE A 345 16.04 4.62 -15.65
C PHE A 345 17.11 3.55 -15.81
N GLU A 346 18.21 3.96 -16.43
CA GLU A 346 19.44 3.20 -16.53
C GLU A 346 20.63 4.07 -16.10
N VAL A 347 21.53 3.49 -15.32
CA VAL A 347 22.80 4.11 -14.91
C VAL A 347 23.93 3.31 -15.53
N TYR A 348 24.86 4.01 -16.17
CA TYR A 348 26.03 3.46 -16.84
C TYR A 348 27.31 3.98 -16.19
N ALA A 349 28.39 3.22 -16.38
CA ALA A 349 29.72 3.61 -15.94
C ALA A 349 30.09 5.02 -16.43
N GLY A 350 30.79 5.78 -15.59
CA GLY A 350 31.17 7.16 -15.90
C GLY A 350 30.03 8.17 -15.77
N LYS A 351 29.09 7.96 -14.84
CA LYS A 351 27.99 8.90 -14.51
C LYS A 351 27.10 9.24 -15.70
N ARG A 352 26.86 8.25 -16.57
CA ARG A 352 25.92 8.37 -17.69
C ARG A 352 24.56 7.85 -17.25
N ILE A 353 23.51 8.61 -17.51
CA ILE A 353 22.15 8.28 -17.06
C ILE A 353 21.20 8.36 -18.26
N ARG A 354 20.31 7.38 -18.36
CA ARG A 354 19.19 7.41 -19.30
C ARG A 354 17.88 7.40 -18.51
N PHE A 355 17.04 8.40 -18.76
CA PHE A 355 15.67 8.42 -18.26
C PHE A 355 14.70 8.05 -19.37
N PHE A 356 13.60 7.39 -18.99
CA PHE A 356 12.50 7.09 -19.88
C PHE A 356 11.27 7.88 -19.45
N ASP A 357 10.49 8.38 -20.40
CA ASP A 357 9.27 9.16 -20.13
C ASP A 357 9.52 10.30 -19.12
N ARG A 358 8.59 10.53 -18.18
CA ARG A 358 8.73 11.54 -17.11
C ARG A 358 9.55 11.06 -15.90
N SER A 359 10.37 10.01 -16.06
CA SER A 359 11.05 9.38 -14.91
C SER A 359 12.09 10.27 -14.25
N GLU A 360 12.69 11.23 -14.97
CA GLU A 360 13.61 12.21 -14.37
C GLU A 360 12.91 13.08 -13.33
N GLU A 361 11.73 13.61 -13.68
CA GLU A 361 10.93 14.47 -12.80
C GLU A 361 10.46 13.69 -11.56
N VAL A 362 9.97 12.47 -11.76
CA VAL A 362 9.55 11.60 -10.65
C VAL A 362 10.73 11.23 -9.76
N LEU A 363 11.90 10.94 -10.34
CA LEU A 363 13.11 10.64 -9.56
C LEU A 363 13.61 11.85 -8.78
N ALA A 364 13.46 13.07 -9.33
CA ALA A 364 13.75 14.30 -8.63
C ALA A 364 12.81 14.53 -7.43
N GLU A 365 11.50 14.28 -7.59
CA GLU A 365 10.55 14.33 -6.48
C GLU A 365 10.89 13.32 -5.36
N ILE A 366 11.28 12.10 -5.73
CA ILE A 366 11.74 11.07 -4.79
C ILE A 366 12.99 11.55 -4.03
N PHE A 367 13.97 12.13 -4.75
CA PHE A 367 15.19 12.65 -4.14
C PHE A 367 14.91 13.77 -3.14
N ASP A 368 14.08 14.75 -3.52
CA ASP A 368 13.75 15.90 -2.67
C ASP A 368 13.03 15.47 -1.39
N ASP A 369 12.09 14.53 -1.52
CA ASP A 369 11.38 13.98 -0.36
C ASP A 369 12.29 13.11 0.53
N PHE A 370 13.15 12.27 -0.06
CA PHE A 370 14.15 11.50 0.68
C PHE A 370 15.07 12.42 1.48
N ARG A 371 15.60 13.47 0.84
CA ARG A 371 16.45 14.48 1.47
C ARG A 371 15.71 15.17 2.62
N LYS A 372 14.47 15.60 2.39
CA LYS A 372 13.63 16.22 3.42
C LYS A 372 13.43 15.29 4.62
N CYS A 373 13.08 14.03 4.36
CA CYS A 373 12.87 13.01 5.38
C CYS A 373 14.15 12.76 6.20
N LEU A 374 15.30 12.65 5.53
CA LEU A 374 16.61 12.51 6.19
C LEU A 374 16.87 13.67 7.15
N PHE A 375 16.73 14.91 6.69
CA PHE A 375 16.99 16.08 7.55
C PHE A 375 15.97 16.25 8.68
N GLU A 376 14.70 15.90 8.44
CA GLU A 376 13.68 15.92 9.49
C GLU A 376 14.00 14.91 10.60
N GLU A 377 14.40 13.69 10.25
CA GLU A 377 14.83 12.67 11.22
C GLU A 377 16.09 13.10 11.97
N ARG A 378 17.10 13.64 11.27
CA ARG A 378 18.30 14.19 11.93
C ARG A 378 17.96 15.33 12.90
N ARG A 379 16.98 16.17 12.56
CA ARG A 379 16.50 17.24 13.45
C ARG A 379 15.78 16.68 14.68
N ARG A 380 14.92 15.66 14.50
CA ARG A 380 14.22 14.97 15.61
C ARG A 380 15.21 14.33 16.58
N GLN A 381 16.21 13.61 16.08
CA GLN A 381 17.28 13.00 16.88
C GLN A 381 18.07 14.04 17.70
N ARG A 382 18.41 15.18 17.10
CA ARG A 382 19.13 16.27 17.79
C ARG A 382 18.29 16.91 18.91
N ARG A 383 17.01 17.13 18.69
CA ARG A 383 16.10 17.70 19.71
C ARG A 383 15.96 16.79 20.93
N LYS A 384 15.78 15.48 20.71
CA LYS A 384 15.69 14.49 21.80
C LYS A 384 16.97 14.35 22.63
N ARG A 385 18.14 14.69 22.07
CA ARG A 385 19.41 14.75 22.83
C ARG A 385 19.50 15.96 23.77
N TRP A 386 18.71 17.00 23.54
CA TRP A 386 18.67 18.21 24.38
C TRP A 386 17.61 18.14 25.50
N ASP A 387 16.62 17.26 25.35
CA ASP A 387 15.57 17.00 26.35
C ASP A 387 15.94 15.91 27.38
N ARG A 388 17.17 15.38 27.31
CA ARG A 388 17.78 14.46 28.29
C ARG A 388 18.97 15.15 28.94
#